data_AF-A0A2K8T8E3-F1
#
_entry.id   AF-A0A2K8T8E3-F1
#
_cell.length_a   1.000
_cell.length_b   1.000
_cell.length_c   1.000
_cell.angle_alpha   90.00
_cell.angle_beta   90.00
_cell.angle_gamma   90.00
#
_symmetry.space_group_name_H-M   'P 1'
#
loop_
_entity.id
_entity.type
_entity.pdbx_description
1 polymer ?
#
loop_
_entity_poly.entity_id
_entity_poly.type
_entity_poly.pdbx_seq_one_letter_code
_entity_poly.pdbx_strand_id
1 'polypeptide(L)'
;MKNHIYSTFDLSKSLEHFQEKVTKLLELTNISEWDGHVFREREKKIREIALVLAGECTALLLYNLSQSQDFLDKAEQETQGWWQTSTKKHGCKKRKILTVGNVEVSLKLPYVVERQTQSNKI
;
A
#
# COMPACT_ATOMS: atom_id res chain seq x y z
N MET A 1 -7.56 -17.07 -5.23
CA MET A 1 -6.94 -15.73 -5.23
C MET A 1 -7.62 -14.92 -4.15
N LYS A 2 -6.90 -14.40 -3.15
CA LYS A 2 -7.51 -13.50 -2.15
C LYS A 2 -7.87 -12.19 -2.88
N ASN A 3 -9.06 -11.66 -2.67
CA ASN A 3 -9.49 -10.39 -3.29
C ASN A 3 -8.65 -9.26 -2.68
N HIS A 4 -7.75 -8.66 -3.47
CA HIS A 4 -6.96 -7.51 -3.03
C HIS A 4 -7.78 -6.23 -3.18
N ILE A 5 -7.67 -5.33 -2.20
CA ILE A 5 -8.29 -4.00 -2.24
C ILE A 5 -7.24 -3.04 -2.78
N TYR A 6 -7.52 -2.35 -3.88
CA TYR A 6 -6.56 -1.37 -4.41
C TYR A 6 -6.61 -0.07 -3.61
N SER A 7 -5.46 0.37 -3.12
CA SER A 7 -5.31 1.63 -2.40
C SER A 7 -5.85 2.79 -3.24
N THR A 8 -6.73 3.58 -2.65
CA THR A 8 -7.34 4.74 -3.32
C THR A 8 -6.53 6.03 -3.12
N PHE A 9 -5.63 6.04 -2.14
CA PHE A 9 -4.85 7.21 -1.69
C PHE A 9 -5.71 8.40 -1.24
N ASP A 10 -7.00 8.17 -0.98
CA ASP A 10 -7.94 9.18 -0.52
C ASP A 10 -8.37 8.85 0.91
N LEU A 11 -7.69 9.49 1.87
CA LEU A 11 -7.94 9.25 3.29
C LEU A 11 -9.35 9.68 3.69
N SER A 12 -9.85 10.78 3.14
CA SER A 12 -11.19 11.30 3.44
C SER A 12 -12.26 10.28 3.04
N LYS A 13 -12.19 9.74 1.82
CA LYS A 13 -13.12 8.69 1.37
C LYS A 13 -12.99 7.42 2.20
N SER A 14 -11.77 7.03 2.56
CA SER A 14 -11.52 5.84 3.38
C SER A 14 -12.13 5.98 4.78
N LEU A 15 -12.03 7.18 5.38
CA LEU A 15 -12.63 7.50 6.67
C LEU A 15 -14.17 7.53 6.60
N GLU A 16 -14.74 8.18 5.58
CA GLU A 16 -16.19 8.20 5.36
C GLU A 16 -16.74 6.77 5.23
N HIS A 17 -16.08 5.94 4.42
CA HIS A 17 -16.47 4.55 4.21
C HIS A 17 -16.37 3.71 5.49
N PHE A 18 -15.29 3.92 6.27
CA PHE A 18 -15.12 3.28 7.56
C PHE A 18 -16.24 3.67 8.53
N GLN A 19 -16.50 4.97 8.66
CA GLN A 19 -17.51 5.51 9.56
C GLN A 19 -18.89 4.98 9.20
N GLU A 20 -19.27 5.00 7.91
CA GLU A 20 -20.55 4.49 7.44
C GLU A 20 -20.74 3.00 7.80
N LYS A 21 -19.73 2.16 7.51
CA LYS A 21 -19.84 0.71 7.75
C LYS A 21 -19.82 0.34 9.22
N VAL A 22 -18.95 0.96 10.02
CA VAL A 22 -18.84 0.64 11.44
C VAL A 22 -20.05 1.14 12.22
N THR A 23 -20.59 2.31 11.88
CA THR A 23 -21.82 2.83 12.53
C THR A 23 -22.97 1.83 12.38
N LYS A 24 -23.21 1.30 11.18
CA LYS A 24 -24.22 0.27 10.92
C LYS A 24 -24.02 -1.01 11.74
N LEU A 25 -22.77 -1.38 12.04
CA LEU A 25 -22.46 -2.57 12.85
C LEU A 25 -22.63 -2.33 14.37
N LEU A 26 -22.43 -1.08 14.80
CA LEU A 26 -22.62 -0.63 16.18
C LEU A 26 -24.08 -0.33 16.52
N GLU A 27 -24.94 -0.13 15.53
CA GLU A 27 -26.37 0.05 15.74
C GLU A 27 -27.00 -1.15 16.46
N LEU A 28 -27.69 -0.84 17.56
CA LEU A 28 -28.37 -1.80 18.44
C LEU A 28 -29.78 -2.12 17.92
N THR A 29 -29.88 -2.74 16.74
CA THR A 29 -31.13 -3.23 16.18
C THR A 29 -31.39 -4.69 16.55
N ASN A 30 -32.66 -5.06 16.77
CA ASN A 30 -33.12 -6.43 17.09
C ASN A 30 -32.38 -7.11 18.25
N ILE A 31 -32.25 -6.42 19.39
CA ILE A 31 -31.50 -6.90 20.58
C ILE A 31 -31.92 -8.31 21.04
N SER A 32 -33.18 -8.71 20.82
CA SER A 32 -33.67 -10.06 21.12
C SER A 32 -32.98 -11.18 20.34
N GLU A 33 -32.34 -10.87 19.22
CA GLU A 33 -31.60 -11.82 18.38
C GLU A 33 -30.10 -11.90 18.75
N TRP A 34 -29.67 -11.16 19.76
CA TRP A 34 -28.26 -11.04 20.10
C TRP A 34 -27.82 -12.18 21.01
N ASP A 35 -27.03 -13.09 20.45
CA ASP A 35 -26.29 -14.10 21.19
C ASP A 35 -24.78 -13.90 21.07
N GLY A 36 -24.01 -14.72 21.77
CA GLY A 36 -22.54 -14.65 21.73
C GLY A 36 -21.94 -14.88 20.33
N HIS A 37 -22.64 -15.58 19.43
CA HIS A 37 -22.18 -15.79 18.06
C HIS A 37 -22.39 -14.53 17.21
N VAL A 38 -23.55 -13.89 17.30
CA VAL A 38 -23.86 -12.61 16.64
C VAL A 38 -22.87 -11.53 17.05
N PHE A 39 -22.55 -11.44 18.34
CA PHE A 39 -21.53 -10.51 18.84
C PHE A 39 -20.15 -10.76 18.23
N ARG A 40 -19.70 -12.03 18.20
CA ARG A 40 -18.39 -12.39 17.63
C ARG A 40 -18.30 -12.06 16.16
N GLU A 41 -19.36 -12.32 15.39
CA GLU A 41 -19.37 -12.01 13.95
C GLU A 41 -19.39 -10.50 13.69
N ARG A 42 -20.10 -9.71 14.52
CA ARG A 42 -20.03 -8.24 14.45
C ARG A 42 -18.62 -7.74 14.77
N GLU A 43 -18.02 -8.22 15.85
CA GLU A 43 -16.65 -7.86 16.24
C GLU A 43 -15.66 -8.17 15.12
N LYS A 44 -15.76 -9.36 14.53
CA LYS A 44 -14.91 -9.77 13.40
C LYS A 44 -15.06 -8.83 12.20
N LYS A 45 -16.29 -8.47 11.82
CA LYS A 45 -16.54 -7.53 10.71
C LYS A 45 -15.97 -6.15 11.00
N ILE A 46 -16.17 -5.61 12.20
CA ILE A 46 -15.59 -4.33 12.61
C ILE A 46 -14.07 -4.38 12.51
N ARG A 47 -13.45 -5.46 12.99
CA ARG A 47 -12.00 -5.67 12.91
C ARG A 47 -11.51 -5.72 11.46
N GLU A 48 -12.20 -6.45 10.59
CA GLU A 48 -11.85 -6.53 9.16
C GLU A 48 -11.89 -5.14 8.51
N ILE A 49 -12.94 -4.36 8.76
CA ILE A 49 -13.08 -2.98 8.24
C ILE A 49 -11.97 -2.07 8.78
N ALA A 50 -11.62 -2.19 10.06
CA ALA A 50 -10.53 -1.43 10.67
C ALA A 50 -9.16 -1.77 10.08
N LEU A 51 -8.90 -3.05 9.79
CA LEU A 51 -7.65 -3.46 9.15
C LEU A 51 -7.51 -2.90 7.74
N VAL A 52 -8.61 -2.79 6.98
CA VAL A 52 -8.61 -2.13 5.66
C VAL A 52 -8.26 -0.65 5.78
N LEU A 53 -8.87 0.09 6.72
CA LEU A 53 -8.54 1.50 6.95
C LEU A 53 -7.07 1.69 7.34
N ALA A 54 -6.55 0.86 8.25
CA ALA A 54 -5.14 0.87 8.62
C ALA A 54 -4.23 0.57 7.41
N GLY A 55 -4.67 -0.33 6.52
CA GLY A 55 -4.04 -0.64 5.24
C GLY A 55 -3.94 0.57 4.31
N GLU A 56 -5.04 1.31 4.12
CA GLU A 56 -5.10 2.55 3.31
C GLU A 56 -4.19 3.65 3.89
N CYS A 57 -4.24 3.89 5.21
CA CYS A 57 -3.33 4.83 5.87
C CYS A 57 -1.87 4.47 5.63
N THR A 58 -1.52 3.19 5.78
CA THR A 58 -0.16 2.70 5.54
C THR A 58 0.23 2.85 4.07
N ALA A 59 -0.68 2.54 3.14
CA ALA A 59 -0.44 2.69 1.71
C ALA A 59 -0.18 4.14 1.32
N LEU A 60 -0.94 5.09 1.86
CA LEU A 60 -0.74 6.52 1.65
C LEU A 60 0.61 6.99 2.18
N LEU A 61 0.98 6.59 3.41
CA LEU A 61 2.29 6.92 3.99
C LEU A 61 3.44 6.35 3.16
N LEU A 62 3.35 5.08 2.74
CA LEU A 62 4.35 4.45 1.88
C LEU A 62 4.47 5.16 0.52
N TYR A 63 3.35 5.58 -0.06
CA TYR A 63 3.35 6.33 -1.30
C TYR A 63 4.07 7.66 -1.14
N ASN A 64 3.72 8.45 -0.12
CA ASN A 64 4.34 9.73 0.15
C ASN A 64 5.85 9.59 0.44
N LEU A 65 6.25 8.59 1.23
CA LEU A 65 7.65 8.29 1.49
C LEU A 65 8.41 7.89 0.22
N SER A 66 7.78 7.12 -0.68
CA SER A 66 8.41 6.71 -1.95
C SER A 66 8.65 7.87 -2.93
N GLN A 67 7.94 8.99 -2.74
CA GLN A 67 8.06 10.19 -3.57
C GLN A 67 8.80 11.33 -2.84
N SER A 68 9.26 11.12 -1.60
CA SER A 68 9.97 12.18 -0.87
C SER A 68 11.35 12.42 -1.47
N GLN A 69 11.78 13.67 -1.48
CA GLN A 69 13.10 14.04 -2.00
C GLN A 69 14.21 13.35 -1.21
N ASP A 70 14.10 13.31 0.12
CA ASP A 70 15.06 12.62 1.00
C ASP A 70 15.27 11.15 0.61
N PHE A 71 14.19 10.44 0.24
CA PHE A 71 14.28 9.05 -0.21
C PHE A 71 14.99 8.95 -1.56
N LEU A 72 14.66 9.85 -2.50
CA LEU A 72 15.28 9.88 -3.83
C LEU A 72 16.77 10.21 -3.74
N ASP A 73 17.15 11.22 -2.95
CA ASP A 73 18.53 11.65 -2.73
C ASP A 73 19.35 10.54 -2.08
N LYS A 74 18.78 9.89 -1.05
CA LYS A 74 19.44 8.76 -0.40
C LYS A 74 19.60 7.57 -1.35
N ALA A 75 18.56 7.25 -2.13
CA ALA A 75 18.66 6.19 -3.14
C ALA A 75 19.72 6.51 -4.20
N GLU A 76 19.87 7.78 -4.56
CA GLU A 76 20.94 8.24 -5.45
C GLU A 76 22.31 8.04 -4.82
N GLN A 77 22.54 8.57 -3.61
CA GLN A 77 23.80 8.46 -2.87
C GLN A 77 24.25 7.00 -2.66
N GLU A 78 23.36 6.13 -2.17
CA GLU A 78 23.66 4.72 -1.91
C GLU A 78 23.98 3.95 -3.19
N THR A 79 23.46 4.40 -4.34
CA THR A 79 23.70 3.73 -5.62
C THR A 79 24.89 4.29 -6.39
N GLN A 80 25.47 5.44 -6.00
CA GLN A 80 26.61 6.06 -6.67
C GLN A 80 27.80 5.10 -6.85
N GLY A 81 28.09 4.26 -5.85
CA GLY A 81 29.18 3.28 -5.91
C GLY A 81 28.96 2.15 -6.93
N TRP A 82 27.73 1.95 -7.40
CA TRP A 82 27.37 0.97 -8.43
C TRP A 82 27.25 1.59 -9.83
N TRP A 83 27.52 2.89 -9.96
CA TRP A 83 27.51 3.55 -11.26
C TRP A 83 28.81 3.21 -12.00
N GLN A 84 28.72 2.34 -13.00
CA GLN A 84 29.80 2.14 -13.96
C GLN A 84 29.82 3.30 -14.98
N THR A 85 30.90 3.42 -15.76
CA THR A 85 30.98 4.36 -16.91
C THR A 85 29.87 4.13 -17.95
N SER A 86 29.19 2.98 -17.90
CA SER A 86 28.06 2.61 -18.74
C SER A 86 26.69 2.97 -18.14
N THR A 87 26.63 3.35 -16.86
CA THR A 87 25.42 3.76 -16.13
C THR A 87 25.05 5.19 -16.53
N LYS A 88 23.86 5.36 -17.13
CA LYS A 88 23.41 6.67 -17.64
C LYS A 88 22.28 7.32 -16.84
N LYS A 89 21.46 6.55 -16.13
CA LYS A 89 20.18 7.06 -15.60
C LYS A 89 19.61 6.20 -14.46
N HIS A 90 18.93 6.84 -13.52
CA HIS A 90 17.98 6.20 -12.62
C HIS A 90 16.70 5.83 -13.37
N GLY A 91 16.48 4.53 -13.55
CA GLY A 91 15.21 4.01 -14.00
C GLY A 91 14.18 4.05 -12.88
N CYS A 92 12.92 3.83 -13.21
CA CYS A 92 11.86 3.62 -12.22
C CYS A 92 11.10 2.34 -12.54
N LYS A 93 10.83 1.52 -11.52
CA LYS A 93 10.04 0.29 -11.67
C LYS A 93 8.82 0.35 -10.76
N LYS A 94 7.66 0.02 -11.34
CA LYS A 94 6.44 -0.15 -10.56
C LYS A 94 6.52 -1.45 -9.75
N ARG A 95 6.23 -1.38 -8.45
CA ARG A 95 6.18 -2.51 -7.53
C ARG A 95 4.85 -2.48 -6.78
N LYS A 96 4.21 -3.63 -6.69
CA LYS A 96 2.99 -3.83 -5.91
C LYS A 96 3.39 -4.37 -4.54
N ILE A 97 2.91 -3.74 -3.48
CA ILE A 97 3.13 -4.15 -2.10
C ILE A 97 1.76 -4.38 -1.48
N LEU A 98 1.59 -5.49 -0.77
CA LEU A 98 0.37 -5.80 -0.02
C LEU A 98 0.57 -5.34 1.43
N THR A 99 -0.30 -4.46 1.90
CA THR A 99 -0.31 -3.95 3.28
C THR A 99 -1.39 -4.65 4.11
N VAL A 100 -1.53 -4.21 5.36
CA VAL A 100 -2.56 -4.69 6.29
C VAL A 100 -3.96 -4.58 5.67
N GLY A 101 -4.87 -5.49 6.01
CA GLY A 101 -6.21 -5.50 5.44
C GLY A 101 -6.28 -5.94 3.97
N ASN A 102 -5.21 -6.52 3.42
CA ASN A 102 -5.08 -6.89 2.01
C ASN A 102 -5.20 -5.69 1.05
N VAL A 103 -4.74 -4.52 1.50
CA VAL A 103 -4.69 -3.31 0.67
C VAL A 103 -3.42 -3.33 -0.18
N GLU A 104 -3.57 -3.35 -1.50
CA GLU A 104 -2.47 -3.35 -2.46
C GLU A 104 -2.12 -1.91 -2.84
N VAL A 105 -0.85 -1.54 -2.63
CA VAL A 105 -0.28 -0.26 -3.03
C VAL A 105 0.69 -0.45 -4.19
N SER A 106 0.58 0.39 -5.22
CA SER A 106 1.53 0.42 -6.34
C SER A 106 2.50 1.59 -6.17
N LEU A 107 3.77 1.29 -5.91
CA LEU A 107 4.84 2.27 -5.75
C LEU A 107 5.72 2.33 -7.01
N LYS A 108 6.23 3.52 -7.33
CA LYS A 108 7.23 3.73 -8.39
C LYS A 108 8.58 3.94 -7.71
N LEU A 109 9.42 2.90 -7.69
CA LEU A 109 10.70 2.92 -6.98
C LEU A 109 11.87 3.15 -7.96
N PRO A 110 12.85 3.98 -7.60
CA PRO A 110 14.06 4.17 -8.41
C PRO A 110 14.91 2.89 -8.41
N TYR A 111 15.62 2.64 -9.52
CA TYR A 111 16.61 1.58 -9.61
C TYR A 111 17.71 1.96 -10.62
N VAL A 112 18.90 1.37 -10.47
CA VAL A 112 20.04 1.59 -11.37
C VAL A 112 19.85 0.78 -12.65
N VAL A 113 20.07 1.41 -13.81
CA VAL A 113 20.05 0.75 -15.12
C VAL A 113 21.45 0.72 -15.69
N GLU A 114 21.95 -0.47 -16.00
CA GLU A 114 23.18 -0.66 -16.76
C GLU A 114 22.89 -0.72 -18.27
N ARG A 115 23.82 -0.21 -19.09
CA ARG A 115 23.80 -0.49 -20.53
C ARG A 115 24.18 -1.95 -20.77
N GLN A 116 23.37 -2.67 -21.53
CA GLN A 116 23.90 -3.83 -22.24
C GLN A 116 25.00 -3.34 -23.18
N THR A 117 26.24 -3.73 -22.92
CA THR A 117 27.30 -3.71 -23.94
C THR A 117 26.80 -4.58 -25.07
N GLN A 118 26.41 -3.97 -26.20
CA GLN A 118 26.24 -4.72 -27.44
C GLN A 118 27.57 -5.42 -27.68
N SER A 119 27.61 -6.75 -27.48
CA SER A 119 28.73 -7.55 -27.93
C SER A 119 28.74 -7.37 -29.45
N ASN A 120 29.70 -6.62 -29.97
CA ASN A 120 30.01 -6.65 -31.39
C ASN A 120 30.28 -8.11 -31.74
N LYS A 121 29.29 -8.78 -32.34
CA LYS A 121 29.52 -10.04 -33.02
C LYS A 121 30.37 -9.68 -34.23
N ILE A 122 31.65 -10.04 -34.11
CA ILE A 122 32.66 -10.03 -35.19
C ILE A 122 32.18 -10.94 -36.31
#